data_AF-D7DW63-F1
#
_entry.id   AF-D7DW63-F1
#
_cell.length_a   1.000
_cell.length_b   1.000
_cell.length_c   1.000
_cell.angle_alpha   90.00
_cell.angle_beta   90.00
_cell.angle_gamma   90.00
#
_symmetry.space_group_name_H-M   'P 1'
#
loop_
_entity.id
_entity.type
_entity.pdbx_description
1 polymer ?
#
loop_
_entity_poly.entity_id
_entity_poly.type
_entity_poly.pdbx_seq_one_letter_code
_entity_poly.pdbx_strand_id
1 'polypeptide(L)' 'MHSHYWILHLVDYYLECYNQPYQDLQGKFGYRHRSILLPKEGVELPSFPELTLDLTKVFPK' A
#
# COMPACT_ATOMS: atom_id res chain seq x y z
N MET A 1 -0.28 -15.01 -7.63
CA MET A 1 0.54 -13.84 -7.26
C MET A 1 -0.36 -12.81 -6.63
N HIS A 2 -0.17 -12.47 -5.35
CA HIS A 2 -0.86 -11.34 -4.75
C HIS A 2 -0.15 -10.07 -5.20
N SER A 3 -0.74 -9.34 -6.15
CA SER A 3 -0.18 -8.06 -6.58
C SER A 3 -0.52 -7.01 -5.52
N HIS A 4 0.52 -6.37 -4.97
CA HIS A 4 0.40 -5.22 -4.08
C HIS A 4 0.84 -3.98 -4.84
N TYR A 5 0.08 -2.90 -4.73
CA TYR A 5 0.38 -1.62 -5.38
C TYR A 5 0.28 -0.50 -4.35
N TRP A 6 1.32 0.33 -4.27
CA TRP A 6 1.51 1.31 -3.20
C TRP A 6 1.65 2.72 -3.78
N ILE A 7 0.95 3.70 -3.20
CA ILE A 7 1.10 5.12 -3.55
C ILE A 7 1.51 5.90 -2.31
N LEU A 8 2.65 6.59 -2.38
CA LEU A 8 3.11 7.48 -1.31
C LEU A 8 2.58 8.90 -1.56
N HIS A 9 1.73 9.39 -0.67
CA HIS A 9 1.25 10.77 -0.70
C HIS A 9 2.20 11.64 0.12
N LEU A 10 3.17 12.25 -0.55
CA LEU A 10 4.21 13.07 0.10
C LEU A 10 3.72 14.43 0.60
N VAL A 11 2.59 14.94 0.07
CA VAL A 11 2.01 16.22 0.51
C VAL A 11 1.14 16.02 1.75
N ASP A 12 0.31 14.97 1.72
CA ASP A 12 -0.66 14.66 2.78
C ASP A 12 -0.12 13.69 3.84
N TYR A 13 1.11 13.20 3.65
CA TYR A 13 1.82 12.29 4.53
C TYR A 13 1.05 11.00 4.88
N TYR A 14 0.73 10.20 3.86
CA TYR A 14 0.20 8.86 4.08
C TYR A 14 0.53 7.91 2.94
N LEU A 15 0.47 6.61 3.22
CA LEU A 15 0.68 5.55 2.24
C LEU A 15 -0.66 4.88 1.91
N GLU A 16 -1.01 4.82 0.63
CA GLU A 16 -2.12 4.00 0.14
C GLU A 16 -1.63 2.62 -0.29
N CYS A 17 -2.25 1.59 0.26
CA CYS A 17 -1.94 0.20 -0.05
C CYS A 17 -3.13 -0.45 -0.74
N TYR A 18 -2.91 -0.94 -1.97
CA TYR A 18 -3.89 -1.67 -2.75
C TYR A 18 -3.48 -3.13 -2.91
N ASN A 19 -4.43 -4.04 -2.74
CA ASN A 19 -4.22 -5.47 -2.98
C ASN A 19 -5.51 -6.17 -3.44
N GLN A 20 -5.42 -7.48 -3.68
CA GLN A 20 -6.51 -8.29 -4.23
C GLN A 20 -7.03 -7.72 -5.56
N PRO A 21 -6.20 -7.74 -6.62
CA PRO A 21 -6.64 -7.29 -7.93
C PRO A 21 -7.84 -8.12 -8.38
N TYR A 22 -8.79 -7.48 -9.05
CA TYR A 22 -9.94 -8.15 -9.64
C TYR A 22 -10.23 -7.55 -11.01
N GLN A 23 -11.00 -8.32 -11.78
CA GLN A 23 -11.66 -7.84 -12.99
C GLN A 23 -13.17 -8.01 -12.78
N ASP A 24 -13.95 -6.97 -13.01
CA ASP A 24 -15.41 -7.07 -12.93
C ASP A 24 -16.02 -7.74 -14.17
N LEU A 25 -17.34 -7.95 -14.14
CA LEU A 25 -18.09 -8.55 -15.25
C LEU A 25 -18.11 -7.67 -16.51
N GLN A 26 -17.78 -6.38 -16.41
CA GLN A 26 -17.63 -5.46 -17.55
C GLN A 26 -16.20 -5.42 -18.08
N GLY A 27 -15.29 -6.22 -17.51
CA GLY A 27 -13.89 -6.29 -17.91
C GLY A 27 -13.01 -5.19 -17.31
N LYS A 28 -13.51 -4.37 -16.38
CA LYS A 28 -12.72 -3.31 -15.71
C LYS A 28 -11.85 -3.91 -14.62
N PHE A 29 -10.62 -3.42 -14.55
CA PHE A 29 -9.66 -3.82 -13.53
C PHE A 29 -9.71 -2.88 -12.33
N GLY A 30 -9.49 -3.43 -11.14
CA GLY A 30 -9.37 -2.67 -9.92
C GLY A 30 -8.76 -3.49 -8.79
N TYR A 31 -8.72 -2.89 -7.61
CA TYR A 31 -8.26 -3.53 -6.38
C TYR A 31 -9.41 -3.60 -5.39
N ARG A 32 -9.63 -4.79 -4.81
CA ARG A 32 -10.74 -5.00 -3.88
C ARG A 32 -10.44 -4.38 -2.51
N HIS A 33 -9.18 -4.40 -2.11
CA HIS A 33 -8.75 -3.87 -0.83
C HIS A 33 -7.92 -2.60 -1.04
N ARG A 34 -8.26 -1.56 -0.27
CA ARG A 34 -7.50 -0.33 -0.10
C ARG A 34 -7.37 -0.04 1.38
N SER A 35 -6.16 0.22 1.85
CA SER A 35 -5.89 0.72 3.20
C SER A 35 -5.04 1.99 3.14
N ILE A 36 -5.16 2.81 4.17
CA ILE A 36 -4.38 4.03 4.38
C ILE A 36 -3.52 3.82 5.63
N LEU A 37 -2.23 4.05 5.51
CA LEU A 37 -1.27 4.00 6.60
C LEU A 37 -0.70 5.39 6.86
N LEU A 38 -0.64 5.76 8.14
CA LEU A 38 -0.19 7.05 8.63
C LEU A 38 1.33 7.06 8.88
N PRO A 39 1.97 8.23 9.02
CA PRO A 39 3.43 8.34 9.07
C PRO A 39 4.13 7.60 10.22
N LYS A 40 3.41 7.24 11.28
CA LYS A 40 3.96 6.56 12.46
C LYS A 40 3.78 5.04 12.41
N GLU A 41 3.18 4.53 11.34
CA GLU A 41 2.92 3.12 11.15
C GLU A 41 4.03 2.46 10.31
N GLY A 42 3.96 1.14 10.21
CA GLY A 42 4.82 0.35 9.35
C GLY A 42 4.01 -0.59 8.47
N VAL A 43 4.61 -1.05 7.37
CA VAL A 43 4.00 -2.02 6.47
C VAL A 43 4.96 -3.16 6.15
N GLU A 44 4.49 -4.39 6.29
CA GLU A 44 5.23 -5.59 5.88
C GLU A 44 5.39 -5.63 4.36
N LEU A 45 6.58 -6.01 3.89
CA LEU A 45 6.84 -6.18 2.47
C LEU A 45 6.36 -7.56 2.01
N PRO A 46 5.41 -7.66 1.04
CA PRO A 46 4.78 -8.93 0.66
C PRO A 46 5.71 -10.05 0.20
N SER A 47 6.96 -9.74 -0.17
CA SER A 47 7.99 -10.72 -0.58
C SER A 47 9.17 -10.80 0.38
N PHE A 48 9.14 -10.03 1.47
CA PHE A 48 10.16 -9.98 2.51
C PHE A 48 9.44 -9.86 3.87
N PRO A 49 8.78 -10.93 4.35
CA PRO A 49 7.95 -10.87 5.55
C PRO A 49 8.73 -10.52 6.82
N GLU A 50 10.05 -10.73 6.82
CA GLU A 50 10.96 -10.28 7.87
C GLU A 50 11.27 -8.77 7.86
N LEU A 51 10.87 -8.06 6.79
CA LEU A 51 11.11 -6.64 6.63
C LEU A 51 9.81 -5.83 6.76
N THR A 52 9.86 -4.83 7.62
CA THR A 52 8.83 -3.79 7.75
C THR A 52 9.38 -2.47 7.24
N LEU A 53 8.66 -1.83 6.32
CA LEU A 53 8.92 -0.45 5.95
C LEU A 53 8.35 0.47 7.05
N ASP A 54 9.25 1.08 7.82
CA ASP A 54 8.95 2.09 8.83
C ASP A 54 8.67 3.44 8.16
N LEU A 55 7.41 3.90 8.19
CA LEU A 55 6.99 5.12 7.49
C LEU A 55 7.55 6.40 8.13
N THR A 56 8.05 6.34 9.37
CA THR A 56 8.69 7.48 10.02
C THR A 56 10.01 7.87 9.36
N LYS A 57 10.59 6.95 8.57
CA LYS A 57 11.82 7.17 7.78
C LYS A 57 11.54 7.60 6.33
N VAL A 58 10.28 7.54 5.92
CA VAL A 58 9.84 7.86 4.56
C VAL A 58 9.31 9.29 4.49
N PHE A 59 8.43 9.65 5.43
CA PHE A 59 7.88 11.00 5.49
C PHE A 59 8.79 11.92 6.31
N PRO A 60 8.97 13.18 5.87
CA PRO A 60 9.74 14.16 6.61
C PRO A 60 9.07 14.48 7.95
N LYS A 61 9.88 14.99 8.88
CA LYS A 61 9.40 15.52 10.18
C LYS A 61 8.91 16.96 10.04
#